data_AF-A0A369IE02-F1
#
_entry.id   AF-A0A369IE02-F1
#
_cell.length_a   1.000
_cell.length_b   1.000
_cell.length_c   1.000
_cell.angle_alpha   90.00
_cell.angle_beta   90.00
_cell.angle_gamma   90.00
#
_symmetry.space_group_name_H-M   'P 1'
#
loop_
_entity.id
_entity.type
_entity.pdbx_description
1 polymer ?
#
loop_
_entity_poly.entity_id
_entity_poly.type
_entity_poly.pdbx_seq_one_letter_code
_entity_poly.pdbx_strand_id
1 'polypeptide(L)'
;MKIKLFYWVIIGCIGLLSCEKKDGGQFEKDVQLMANLECEARQLKEERFNAANDIRLMEDSLAKHHLPLSPAQSQRIDSVKTAYTLRTGQLAEKITKTMDSLFAVSYKTIEQRQAFDAATEKKLQEVCK
;
A
#
# COMPACT_ATOMS: atom_id res chain seq x y z
N MET A 1 -47.33 53.82 20.44
CA MET A 1 -46.78 53.33 21.72
C MET A 1 -47.47 52.02 22.11
N LYS A 2 -46.76 50.88 22.10
CA LYS A 2 -47.07 49.69 22.91
C LYS A 2 -45.72 49.05 23.27
N ILE A 3 -45.52 48.74 24.54
CA ILE A 3 -44.19 48.48 25.14
C ILE A 3 -44.38 47.48 26.29
N LYS A 4 -43.51 46.46 26.37
CA LYS A 4 -43.33 45.50 27.48
C LYS A 4 -44.43 44.41 27.63
N LEU A 5 -44.19 43.19 28.16
CA LEU A 5 -42.96 42.57 28.71
C LEU A 5 -43.10 41.03 28.81
N PHE A 6 -41.99 40.26 28.75
CA PHE A 6 -41.74 38.91 29.36
C PHE A 6 -42.77 37.77 29.09
N TYR A 7 -42.52 36.45 29.18
CA TYR A 7 -41.48 35.51 29.68
C TYR A 7 -41.74 34.15 28.93
N TRP A 8 -40.92 33.08 28.89
CA TRP A 8 -39.58 32.75 29.41
C TRP A 8 -39.00 31.52 28.67
N VAL A 9 -37.67 31.30 28.73
CA VAL A 9 -36.93 30.00 28.83
C VAL A 9 -37.38 28.77 27.99
N ILE A 10 -36.58 28.45 26.95
CA ILE A 10 -36.16 27.11 26.47
C ILE A 10 -34.74 27.34 25.88
N ILE A 11 -33.61 27.17 26.60
CA ILE A 11 -32.92 25.89 26.95
C ILE A 11 -33.11 24.86 25.82
N GLY A 12 -32.25 24.76 24.81
CA GLY A 12 -30.81 24.53 24.91
C GLY A 12 -30.48 23.25 24.12
N CYS A 13 -29.20 23.03 23.80
CA CYS A 13 -28.69 21.77 23.23
C CYS A 13 -29.30 21.28 21.88
N ILE A 14 -28.96 21.95 20.77
CA ILE A 14 -28.47 21.23 19.57
C ILE A 14 -27.19 21.92 19.07
N GLY A 15 -26.16 21.86 19.91
CA GLY A 15 -24.79 21.73 19.40
C GLY A 15 -24.51 20.25 19.12
N LEU A 16 -23.48 19.96 18.31
CA LEU A 16 -23.08 18.62 17.84
C LEU A 16 -23.95 18.06 16.71
N LEU A 17 -23.58 18.37 15.47
CA LEU A 17 -23.13 17.37 14.45
C LEU A 17 -22.76 17.99 13.09
N SER A 18 -22.30 19.25 13.05
CA SER A 18 -21.39 19.69 11.98
C SER A 18 -20.01 19.05 12.19
N CYS A 19 -19.90 17.76 11.89
CA CYS A 19 -18.60 17.12 11.71
C CYS A 19 -18.01 17.61 10.38
N GLU A 20 -17.48 18.83 10.38
CA GLU A 20 -16.83 19.39 9.20
C GLU A 20 -15.65 18.51 8.80
N LYS A 21 -15.72 18.06 7.54
CA LYS A 21 -14.91 17.01 6.97
C LYS A 21 -13.41 17.32 7.05
N LYS A 22 -12.69 16.53 7.86
CA LYS A 22 -11.23 16.37 7.73
C LYS A 22 -10.83 15.41 6.59
N ASP A 23 -11.70 15.21 5.60
CA ASP A 23 -11.55 14.21 4.52
C ASP A 23 -10.22 14.34 3.76
N GLY A 24 -9.78 15.57 3.45
CA GLY A 24 -8.52 15.80 2.73
C GLY A 24 -7.26 15.29 3.46
N GLY A 25 -7.30 15.24 4.80
CA GLY A 25 -6.20 14.74 5.62
C GLY A 25 -6.19 13.21 5.78
N GLN A 26 -7.28 12.53 5.43
CA GLN A 26 -7.31 11.06 5.34
C GLN A 26 -6.94 10.60 3.93
N PHE A 27 -7.43 11.27 2.90
CA PHE A 27 -7.13 10.96 1.50
C PHE A 27 -5.62 10.90 1.22
N GLU A 28 -4.85 11.93 1.59
CA GLU A 28 -3.40 11.96 1.39
C GLU A 28 -2.69 10.82 2.15
N LYS A 29 -3.19 10.39 3.32
CA LYS A 29 -2.62 9.27 4.07
C LYS A 29 -2.88 7.93 3.40
N ASP A 30 -4.09 7.73 2.88
CA ASP A 30 -4.46 6.49 2.18
C ASP A 30 -3.65 6.38 0.87
N VAL A 31 -3.51 7.49 0.13
CA VAL A 31 -2.68 7.61 -1.08
C VAL A 31 -1.21 7.34 -0.76
N GLN A 32 -0.67 7.96 0.29
CA GLN A 32 0.70 7.74 0.76
C GLN A 32 0.95 6.29 1.20
N LEU A 33 -0.03 5.66 1.86
CA LEU A 33 0.04 4.26 2.26
C LEU A 33 0.11 3.35 1.03
N MET A 34 -0.81 3.49 0.08
CA MET A 34 -0.84 2.65 -1.12
C MET A 34 0.41 2.85 -1.99
N ALA A 35 0.85 4.09 -2.20
CA ALA A 35 2.09 4.37 -2.93
C ALA A 35 3.33 3.74 -2.27
N ASN A 36 3.39 3.70 -0.93
CA ASN A 36 4.48 3.01 -0.23
C ASN A 36 4.43 1.48 -0.43
N LEU A 37 3.24 0.87 -0.39
CA LEU A 37 3.09 -0.57 -0.61
C LEU A 37 3.40 -0.99 -2.04
N GLU A 38 2.97 -0.20 -3.02
CA GLU A 38 3.31 -0.42 -4.42
C GLU A 38 4.81 -0.20 -4.68
N CYS A 39 5.45 0.74 -3.99
CA CYS A 39 6.90 0.88 -4.06
C CYS A 39 7.64 -0.32 -3.47
N GLU A 40 7.21 -0.81 -2.30
CA GLU A 40 7.72 -2.05 -1.70
C GLU A 40 7.61 -3.22 -2.68
N ALA A 41 6.54 -3.27 -3.48
CA ALA A 41 6.34 -4.30 -4.51
C ALA A 41 7.24 -4.13 -5.74
N ARG A 42 7.50 -2.89 -6.18
CA ARG A 42 8.47 -2.57 -7.25
C ARG A 42 9.89 -2.96 -6.81
N GLN A 43 10.31 -2.57 -5.62
CA GLN A 43 11.62 -2.93 -5.04
C GLN A 43 11.78 -4.44 -4.89
N LEU A 44 10.78 -5.14 -4.34
CA LEU A 44 10.81 -6.60 -4.18
C LEU A 44 10.91 -7.33 -5.53
N LYS A 45 10.31 -6.80 -6.60
CA LYS A 45 10.44 -7.33 -7.96
C LYS A 45 11.87 -7.21 -8.48
N GLU A 46 12.54 -6.09 -8.24
CA GLU A 46 13.94 -5.87 -8.63
C GLU A 46 14.91 -6.73 -7.82
N GLU A 47 14.75 -6.80 -6.49
CA GLU A 47 15.50 -7.71 -5.62
C GLU A 47 15.44 -9.16 -6.12
N ARG A 48 14.24 -9.63 -6.47
CA ARG A 48 14.00 -10.97 -7.02
C ARG A 48 14.65 -11.18 -8.38
N PHE A 49 14.61 -10.17 -9.26
CA PHE A 49 15.23 -10.24 -10.59
C PHE A 49 16.76 -10.29 -10.49
N ASN A 50 17.34 -9.48 -9.62
CA ASN A 50 18.78 -9.47 -9.37
C ASN A 50 19.24 -10.80 -8.79
N ALA A 51 18.58 -11.31 -7.74
CA ALA A 51 18.89 -12.61 -7.17
C ALA A 51 18.74 -13.77 -8.17
N ALA A 52 17.73 -13.74 -9.05
CA ALA A 52 17.58 -14.74 -10.10
C ALA A 52 18.71 -14.69 -11.14
N ASN A 53 19.19 -13.49 -11.49
CA ASN A 53 20.34 -13.33 -12.37
C ASN A 53 21.64 -13.79 -11.71
N ASP A 54 21.89 -13.47 -10.44
CA ASP A 54 23.08 -13.92 -9.70
C ASP A 54 23.14 -15.45 -9.62
N ILE A 55 21.99 -16.10 -9.35
CA ILE A 55 21.87 -17.56 -9.35
C ILE A 55 22.17 -18.12 -10.74
N ARG A 56 21.54 -17.58 -11.79
CA ARG A 56 21.77 -18.02 -13.18
C ARG A 56 23.23 -17.86 -13.60
N LEU A 57 23.87 -16.72 -13.30
CA LEU A 57 25.28 -16.48 -13.64
C LEU A 57 26.23 -17.45 -12.92
N MET A 58 25.90 -17.83 -11.68
CA MET A 58 26.64 -18.83 -10.92
C MET A 58 26.43 -20.25 -11.48
N GLU A 59 25.20 -20.63 -11.84
CA GLU A 59 24.87 -21.89 -12.50
C GLU A 59 25.53 -22.00 -13.89
N ASP A 60 25.49 -20.94 -14.71
CA ASP A 60 26.16 -20.84 -16.01
C ASP A 60 27.69 -21.00 -15.89
N SER A 61 28.29 -20.46 -14.81
CA SER A 61 29.71 -20.61 -14.52
C SER A 61 30.08 -22.05 -14.16
N LEU A 62 29.31 -22.68 -13.26
CA LEU A 62 29.51 -24.08 -12.88
C LEU A 62 29.35 -25.02 -14.09
N ALA A 63 28.33 -24.79 -14.92
CA ALA A 63 28.06 -25.57 -16.13
C ALA A 63 29.22 -25.53 -17.14
N LYS A 64 29.84 -24.37 -17.34
CA LYS A 64 31.05 -24.22 -18.19
C LYS A 64 32.25 -25.04 -17.72
N HIS A 65 32.32 -25.34 -16.43
CA HIS A 65 33.37 -26.17 -15.83
C HIS A 65 32.93 -27.61 -15.55
N HIS A 66 31.73 -28.00 -16.01
CA HIS A 66 31.10 -29.31 -15.73
C HIS A 66 30.99 -29.63 -14.23
N LEU A 67 30.88 -28.61 -13.38
CA LEU A 67 30.71 -28.74 -11.95
C LEU A 67 29.21 -28.74 -11.58
N PRO A 68 28.76 -29.61 -10.67
CA PRO A 68 27.42 -29.50 -10.09
C PRO A 68 27.36 -28.38 -9.03
N LEU A 69 26.16 -27.95 -8.68
CA LEU A 69 25.93 -27.20 -7.44
C LEU A 69 26.34 -28.04 -6.23
N SER A 70 27.08 -27.47 -5.29
CA SER A 70 27.27 -28.10 -3.98
C SER A 70 25.95 -28.11 -3.18
N PRO A 71 25.77 -29.05 -2.24
CA PRO A 71 24.57 -29.09 -1.39
C PRO A 71 24.31 -27.76 -0.65
N ALA A 72 25.37 -27.07 -0.20
CA ALA A 72 25.26 -25.77 0.45
C ALA A 72 24.79 -24.65 -0.50
N GLN A 73 25.23 -24.67 -1.76
CA GLN A 73 24.73 -23.72 -2.78
C GLN A 73 23.26 -23.99 -3.11
N SER A 74 22.85 -25.25 -3.28
CA SER A 74 21.44 -25.62 -3.51
C SER A 74 20.55 -25.15 -2.36
N GLN A 75 20.92 -25.48 -1.12
CA GLN A 75 20.17 -25.06 0.07
C GLN A 75 20.06 -23.54 0.18
N ARG A 76 21.12 -22.79 -0.18
CA ARG A 76 21.08 -21.32 -0.23
C ARG A 76 20.11 -20.82 -1.30
N ILE A 77 20.12 -21.39 -2.50
CA ILE A 77 19.19 -21.05 -3.59
C ILE A 77 17.74 -21.28 -3.14
N ASP A 78 17.46 -22.43 -2.52
CA ASP A 78 16.10 -22.80 -2.11
C ASP A 78 15.59 -21.93 -0.94
N SER A 79 16.47 -21.57 -0.02
CA SER A 79 16.20 -20.60 1.05
C SER A 79 15.84 -19.21 0.47
N VAL A 80 16.62 -18.72 -0.50
CA VAL A 80 16.37 -17.44 -1.18
C VAL A 80 15.03 -17.47 -1.94
N LYS A 81 14.75 -18.54 -2.71
CA LYS A 81 13.46 -18.73 -3.41
C LYS A 81 12.28 -18.73 -2.43
N THR A 82 12.41 -19.44 -1.30
CA THR A 82 11.38 -19.51 -0.26
C THR A 82 11.12 -18.15 0.38
N ALA A 83 12.19 -17.43 0.78
CA ALA A 83 12.09 -16.11 1.41
C ALA A 83 11.39 -15.09 0.49
N TYR A 84 11.75 -15.04 -0.80
CA TYR A 84 11.10 -14.16 -1.76
C TYR A 84 9.66 -14.55 -2.07
N THR A 85 9.34 -15.85 -2.08
CA THR A 85 7.97 -16.34 -2.26
C THR A 85 7.08 -15.88 -1.10
N LEU A 86 7.56 -16.05 0.14
CA LEU A 86 6.86 -15.60 1.35
C LEU A 86 6.65 -14.08 1.37
N ARG A 87 7.72 -13.29 1.16
CA ARG A 87 7.63 -11.81 1.10
C ARG A 87 6.66 -11.33 0.03
N THR A 88 6.68 -11.96 -1.15
CA THR A 88 5.75 -11.60 -2.25
C THR A 88 4.31 -11.88 -1.85
N GLY A 89 4.03 -13.05 -1.27
CA GLY A 89 2.68 -13.42 -0.82
C GLY A 89 2.14 -12.48 0.26
N GLN A 90 2.95 -12.21 1.28
CA GLN A 90 2.61 -11.31 2.39
C GLN A 90 2.33 -9.88 1.91
N LEU A 91 3.15 -9.36 0.98
CA LEU A 91 2.95 -8.01 0.45
C LEU A 91 1.73 -7.93 -0.47
N ALA A 92 1.50 -8.93 -1.33
CA ALA A 92 0.30 -9.00 -2.15
C ALA A 92 -0.97 -9.06 -1.29
N GLU A 93 -0.98 -9.89 -0.24
CA GLU A 93 -2.08 -9.97 0.72
C GLU A 93 -2.34 -8.63 1.43
N LYS A 94 -1.28 -7.93 1.84
CA LYS A 94 -1.34 -6.62 2.48
C LYS A 94 -1.93 -5.56 1.52
N ILE A 95 -1.46 -5.50 0.28
CA ILE A 95 -1.97 -4.60 -0.76
C ILE A 95 -3.47 -4.86 -1.01
N THR A 96 -3.85 -6.11 -1.27
CA THR A 96 -5.26 -6.48 -1.53
C THR A 96 -6.16 -6.10 -0.35
N LYS A 97 -5.78 -6.47 0.89
CA LYS A 97 -6.56 -6.13 2.08
C LYS A 97 -6.68 -4.62 2.32
N THR A 98 -5.64 -3.85 2.04
CA THR A 98 -5.70 -2.38 2.13
C THR A 98 -6.63 -1.82 1.07
N MET A 99 -6.53 -2.22 -0.20
CA MET A 99 -7.44 -1.79 -1.26
C MET A 99 -8.90 -2.13 -0.97
N ASP A 100 -9.19 -3.39 -0.61
CA ASP A 100 -10.55 -3.85 -0.29
C ASP A 100 -11.16 -3.05 0.86
N SER A 101 -10.39 -2.80 1.92
CA SER A 101 -10.82 -1.99 3.07
C SER A 101 -11.12 -0.54 2.66
N LEU A 102 -10.19 0.11 1.94
CA LEU A 102 -10.36 1.48 1.46
C LEU A 102 -11.56 1.61 0.52
N PHE A 103 -11.79 0.63 -0.36
CA PHE A 103 -12.88 0.63 -1.35
C PHE A 103 -14.25 0.24 -0.76
N ALA A 104 -14.27 -0.49 0.35
CA ALA A 104 -15.48 -0.80 1.13
C ALA A 104 -15.90 0.36 2.06
N VAL A 105 -14.93 1.07 2.65
CA VAL A 105 -15.18 2.10 3.68
C VAL A 105 -15.22 3.51 3.10
N SER A 106 -14.20 3.90 2.30
CA SER A 106 -13.93 5.30 1.92
C SER A 106 -14.28 5.61 0.46
N TYR A 107 -13.84 4.77 -0.48
CA TYR A 107 -13.90 5.02 -1.93
C TYR A 107 -14.90 4.07 -2.59
N LYS A 108 -16.19 4.40 -2.45
CA LYS A 108 -17.31 3.51 -2.81
C LYS A 108 -17.73 3.61 -4.27
N THR A 109 -17.59 4.79 -4.89
CA THR A 109 -17.95 5.00 -6.31
C THR A 109 -16.76 4.79 -7.24
N ILE A 110 -17.02 4.61 -8.53
CA ILE A 110 -15.97 4.41 -9.54
C ILE A 110 -15.09 5.65 -9.66
N GLU A 111 -15.69 6.85 -9.60
CA GLU A 111 -15.01 8.14 -9.73
C GLU A 111 -14.08 8.39 -8.54
N GLN A 112 -14.51 8.00 -7.33
CA GLN A 112 -13.67 8.08 -6.13
C GLN A 112 -12.45 7.16 -6.22
N ARG A 113 -12.62 5.95 -6.75
CA ARG A 113 -11.53 4.98 -6.96
C ARG A 113 -10.57 5.48 -8.03
N GLN A 114 -11.07 5.93 -9.18
CA GLN A 114 -10.23 6.51 -10.25
C GLN A 114 -9.42 7.72 -9.77
N ALA A 115 -10.02 8.61 -8.96
CA ALA A 115 -9.31 9.74 -8.36
C ALA A 115 -8.23 9.28 -7.36
N PHE A 116 -8.52 8.24 -6.58
CA PHE A 116 -7.58 7.62 -5.63
C PHE A 116 -6.41 6.92 -6.35
N ASP A 117 -6.69 6.13 -7.38
CA ASP A 117 -5.70 5.41 -8.19
C ASP A 117 -4.77 6.39 -8.92
N ALA A 118 -5.32 7.46 -9.51
CA ALA A 118 -4.54 8.51 -10.17
C ALA A 118 -3.66 9.31 -9.18
N ALA A 119 -4.16 9.59 -7.97
CA ALA A 119 -3.37 10.21 -6.92
C ALA A 119 -2.26 9.27 -6.41
N THR A 120 -2.55 7.97 -6.30
CA THR A 120 -1.60 6.93 -5.89
C THR A 120 -0.47 6.76 -6.89
N GLU A 121 -0.75 6.64 -8.20
CA GLU A 121 0.32 6.54 -9.21
C GLU A 121 1.18 7.82 -9.26
N LYS A 122 0.58 9.01 -9.12
CA LYS A 122 1.36 10.25 -8.99
C LYS A 122 2.27 10.21 -7.76
N LYS A 123 1.74 9.78 -6.61
CA LYS A 123 2.51 9.71 -5.35
C LYS A 123 3.61 8.65 -5.41
N LEU A 124 3.35 7.54 -6.10
CA LEU A 124 4.29 6.45 -6.34
C LEU A 124 5.52 6.93 -7.13
N GLN A 125 5.36 7.84 -8.08
CA GLN A 125 6.47 8.49 -8.79
C GLN A 125 7.26 9.49 -7.92
N GLU A 126 6.67 10.01 -6.83
CA GLU A 126 7.38 10.84 -5.85
C GLU A 126 8.25 9.97 -4.91
N VAL A 127 7.71 8.85 -4.43
CA VAL A 127 8.35 8.01 -3.38
C VAL A 127 9.20 6.85 -3.91
N CYS A 128 8.98 6.41 -5.14
CA CYS A 128 9.65 5.26 -5.74
C CYS A 128 10.51 5.69 -6.94
N LYS A 129 11.66 6.28 -6.62
CA LYS A 129 12.70 6.73 -7.56
C LYS A 129 13.95 5.88 -7.43
#